data_AF-A0A6I2TU10-F1
#
_entry.id   AF-A0A6I2TU10-F1
#
_cell.length_a   1.000
_cell.length_b   1.000
_cell.length_c   1.000
_cell.angle_alpha   90.00
_cell.angle_beta   90.00
_cell.angle_gamma   90.00
#
_symmetry.space_group_name_H-M   'P 1'
#
loop_
_entity.id
_entity.type
_entity.pdbx_description
1 polymer ?
#
loop_
_entity_poly.entity_id
_entity_poly.type
_entity_poly.pdbx_seq_one_letter_code
_entity_poly.pdbx_strand_id
1 'polypeptide(L)'
;MTDSEKIAKTIWNNSLQKSRKFFGWLPNLKSIKVIKNGTTFYLGKLKAWVSIEYQKSLNNYSVSIKPEDGGNEIVYHSVSLDNIVSVIDANVIYGTNSYNYVCEICGLLPKIAV
;
A
#
# COMPACT_ATOMS: atom_id res chain seq x y z
N MET A 1 15.70 -17.81 2.40
CA MET A 1 14.72 -16.71 2.33
C MET A 1 15.46 -15.45 1.91
N THR A 2 15.12 -14.91 0.74
CA THR A 2 15.69 -13.67 0.21
C THR A 2 15.29 -12.47 1.08
N ASP A 3 16.01 -11.36 0.99
CA ASP A 3 15.65 -10.13 1.73
C ASP A 3 14.25 -9.63 1.34
N SER A 4 13.88 -9.74 0.06
CA SER A 4 12.55 -9.41 -0.43
C SER A 4 11.46 -10.27 0.23
N GLU A 5 11.67 -11.58 0.35
CA GLU A 5 10.74 -12.48 1.01
C GLU A 5 10.59 -12.14 2.51
N LYS A 6 11.70 -11.82 3.19
CA LYS A 6 11.67 -11.40 4.60
C LYS A 6 10.84 -10.13 4.78
N ILE A 7 11.05 -9.12 3.93
CA ILE A 7 10.30 -7.87 3.97
C ILE A 7 8.82 -8.10 3.67
N ALA A 8 8.50 -8.87 2.63
CA ALA A 8 7.13 -9.24 2.32
C ALA A 8 6.45 -9.92 3.51
N LYS A 9 7.13 -10.88 4.14
CA LYS A 9 6.64 -11.57 5.35
C LYS A 9 6.40 -10.59 6.50
N THR A 10 7.27 -9.61 6.71
CA THR A 10 7.07 -8.55 7.71
C THR A 10 5.81 -7.74 7.41
N ILE A 11 5.62 -7.27 6.17
CA ILE A 11 4.43 -6.51 5.77
C ILE A 11 3.15 -7.33 6.03
N TRP A 12 3.14 -8.59 5.60
CA TRP A 12 1.99 -9.47 5.77
C TRP A 12 1.69 -9.77 7.24
N ASN A 13 2.68 -10.27 7.98
CA ASN A 13 2.48 -10.74 9.35
C ASN A 13 2.23 -9.60 10.34
N ASN A 14 2.84 -8.44 10.12
CA ASN A 14 2.82 -7.35 11.09
C ASN A 14 1.82 -6.25 10.74
N SER A 15 1.35 -6.17 9.49
CA SER A 15 0.39 -5.16 9.04
C SER A 15 -0.88 -5.79 8.46
N LEU A 16 -0.81 -6.39 7.26
CA LEU A 16 -2.01 -6.75 6.49
C LEU A 16 -2.85 -7.87 7.13
N GLN A 17 -2.25 -8.99 7.56
CA GLN A 17 -2.99 -10.14 8.09
C GLN A 17 -3.62 -9.88 9.47
N LYS A 18 -3.08 -8.93 10.23
CA LYS A 18 -3.62 -8.54 11.54
C LYS A 18 -4.86 -7.66 11.43
N SER A 19 -5.10 -7.06 10.26
CA SER A 19 -6.21 -6.14 10.05
C SER A 19 -7.44 -6.85 9.50
N ARG A 20 -8.57 -6.74 10.20
CA ARG A 20 -9.88 -7.18 9.67
C ARG A 20 -10.29 -6.40 8.42
N LYS A 21 -9.79 -5.17 8.25
CA LYS A 21 -10.09 -4.33 7.09
C LYS A 21 -9.56 -4.95 5.80
N PHE A 22 -8.39 -5.60 5.86
CA PHE A 22 -7.76 -6.24 4.70
C PHE A 22 -8.72 -7.18 3.96
N PHE A 23 -9.41 -8.07 4.69
CA PHE A 23 -10.38 -8.99 4.09
C PHE A 23 -11.63 -8.25 3.58
N GLY A 24 -12.02 -7.15 4.22
CA GLY A 24 -13.13 -6.30 3.80
C GLY A 24 -12.88 -5.49 2.52
N TRP A 25 -11.62 -5.40 2.05
CA TRP A 25 -11.24 -4.78 0.78
C TRP A 25 -11.36 -5.71 -0.43
N LEU A 26 -11.78 -6.97 -0.20
CA LEU A 26 -11.89 -8.02 -1.21
C LEU A 26 -10.55 -8.31 -1.92
N PRO A 27 -9.51 -8.73 -1.17
CA PRO A 27 -8.20 -9.01 -1.74
C PRO A 27 -8.25 -10.27 -2.60
N ASN A 28 -7.67 -10.22 -3.80
CA ASN A 28 -7.46 -11.41 -4.60
C ASN A 28 -6.25 -12.17 -4.05
N LEU A 29 -6.48 -13.16 -3.19
CA LEU A 29 -5.39 -13.92 -2.54
C LEU A 29 -4.48 -14.64 -3.56
N LYS A 30 -4.99 -15.00 -4.74
CA LYS A 30 -4.19 -15.62 -5.82
C LYS A 30 -3.28 -14.63 -6.53
N SER A 31 -3.50 -13.33 -6.36
CA SER A 31 -2.69 -12.27 -6.96
C SER A 31 -1.48 -11.87 -6.12
N ILE A 32 -1.41 -12.34 -4.86
CA ILE A 32 -0.34 -11.99 -3.92
C ILE A 32 1.00 -12.50 -4.47
N LYS A 33 1.95 -11.58 -4.62
CA LYS A 33 3.31 -11.88 -5.09
C LYS A 33 4.34 -11.15 -4.24
N VAL A 34 5.50 -11.79 -4.06
CA VAL A 34 6.70 -11.13 -3.55
C VAL A 34 7.30 -10.32 -4.69
N ILE A 35 7.66 -9.07 -4.41
CA ILE A 35 8.39 -8.18 -5.33
C ILE A 35 9.68 -7.72 -4.65
N LYS A 36 10.51 -6.96 -5.39
CA LYS A 36 11.74 -6.40 -4.82
C LYS A 36 11.40 -5.57 -3.57
N ASN A 37 12.03 -5.92 -2.45
CA ASN A 37 11.82 -5.25 -1.16
C ASN A 37 10.35 -5.18 -0.70
N GLY A 38 9.46 -6.10 -1.09
CA GLY A 38 8.05 -5.87 -0.84
C GLY A 38 7.08 -6.92 -1.33
N THR A 39 5.81 -6.54 -1.41
CA THR A 39 4.72 -7.38 -1.92
C THR A 39 3.77 -6.58 -2.81
N THR A 40 3.12 -7.25 -3.74
CA THR A 40 2.03 -6.69 -4.55
C THR A 40 0.83 -7.62 -4.57
N PHE A 41 -0.37 -7.05 -4.66
CA PHE A 41 -1.63 -7.78 -4.71
C PHE A 41 -2.74 -6.88 -5.27
N TYR A 42 -3.82 -7.50 -5.74
CA TYR A 42 -4.99 -6.81 -6.28
C TYR A 42 -6.09 -6.70 -5.22
N LEU A 43 -6.72 -5.52 -5.13
CA LEU A 43 -7.87 -5.25 -4.27
C LEU A 43 -9.14 -4.99 -5.08
N GLY A 44 -10.16 -5.84 -4.89
CA GLY A 44 -11.41 -5.78 -5.64
C GLY A 44 -12.25 -4.53 -5.36
N LYS A 45 -12.27 -4.03 -4.11
CA LYS A 45 -13.00 -2.78 -3.80
C LYS A 45 -12.41 -1.56 -4.49
N LEU A 46 -11.08 -1.52 -4.64
CA LEU A 46 -10.38 -0.44 -5.34
C LEU A 46 -10.29 -0.64 -6.85
N LYS A 47 -10.49 -1.88 -7.33
CA LYS A 47 -10.15 -2.29 -8.70
C LYS A 47 -8.74 -1.85 -9.09
N ALA A 48 -7.78 -2.12 -8.21
CA ALA A 48 -6.42 -1.62 -8.34
C ALA A 48 -5.39 -2.63 -7.83
N TRP A 49 -4.20 -2.55 -8.41
CA TRP A 49 -3.00 -3.18 -7.89
C TRP A 49 -2.42 -2.31 -6.78
N VAL A 50 -2.12 -2.93 -5.64
CA VAL A 50 -1.43 -2.31 -4.52
C VAL A 50 -0.05 -2.93 -4.41
N SER A 51 0.98 -2.09 -4.41
CA SER A 51 2.37 -2.48 -4.19
C SER A 51 2.89 -1.79 -2.94
N ILE A 52 3.57 -2.55 -2.08
CA ILE A 52 4.16 -2.04 -0.85
C ILE A 52 5.64 -2.40 -0.89
N GLU A 53 6.51 -1.40 -0.90
CA GLU A 53 7.95 -1.55 -1.08
C GLU A 53 8.71 -0.84 0.02
N TYR A 54 9.64 -1.54 0.66
CA TYR A 54 10.51 -0.98 1.68
C TYR A 54 11.63 -0.14 1.05
N GLN A 55 11.76 1.09 1.53
CA GLN A 55 12.74 2.10 1.13
C GLN A 55 13.85 2.16 2.17
N LYS A 56 14.97 1.47 1.91
CA LYS A 56 16.11 1.35 2.85
C LYS A 56 16.67 2.70 3.30
N SER A 57 16.72 3.69 2.41
CA SER A 57 17.24 5.05 2.71
C SER A 57 16.38 5.84 3.69
N LEU A 58 15.08 5.56 3.73
CA LEU A 58 14.11 6.28 4.57
C LEU A 58 13.65 5.44 5.78
N ASN A 59 14.11 4.18 5.87
CA ASN A 59 13.65 3.20 6.86
C ASN A 59 12.11 3.12 6.95
N ASN A 60 11.42 3.26 5.81
CA ASN A 60 9.96 3.33 5.71
C ASN A 60 9.49 2.64 4.42
N TYR A 61 8.18 2.59 4.19
CA TYR A 61 7.56 1.97 3.02
C TYR A 61 7.03 3.01 2.05
N SER A 62 7.02 2.65 0.77
CA SER A 62 6.18 3.28 -0.24
C SER A 62 4.96 2.40 -0.46
N VAL A 63 3.78 3.01 -0.57
CA VAL A 63 2.54 2.34 -0.97
C VAL A 63 2.10 2.92 -2.29
N SER A 64 2.13 2.10 -3.34
CA SER A 64 1.68 2.47 -4.68
C SER A 64 0.34 1.82 -4.99
N ILE A 65 -0.58 2.59 -5.56
CA ILE A 65 -1.90 2.14 -5.99
C ILE A 65 -2.06 2.46 -7.47
N LYS A 66 -2.16 1.41 -8.28
CA LYS A 66 -2.33 1.49 -9.73
C LYS A 66 -3.71 0.97 -10.12
N PRO A 67 -4.64 1.86 -10.52
CA PRO A 67 -5.96 1.47 -11.02
C PRO A 67 -5.88 0.54 -12.23
N GLU A 68 -6.81 -0.40 -12.34
CA GLU A 68 -6.90 -1.33 -13.48
C GLU A 68 -7.37 -0.65 -14.77
N ASP A 69 -8.17 0.40 -14.66
CA ASP A 69 -8.76 1.16 -15.78
C ASP A 69 -7.75 2.06 -16.51
N GLY A 70 -6.46 1.97 -16.17
CA GLY A 70 -5.41 2.78 -16.78
C GLY A 70 -5.28 4.17 -16.18
N GLY A 71 -5.96 4.47 -15.06
CA GLY A 71 -5.74 5.68 -14.29
C GLY A 71 -4.30 5.85 -13.80
N ASN A 72 -3.97 7.07 -13.39
CA ASN A 72 -2.62 7.40 -12.90
C ASN A 72 -2.29 6.60 -11.63
N GLU A 73 -1.07 6.06 -11.57
CA GLU A 73 -0.54 5.45 -10.37
C GLU A 73 -0.30 6.52 -9.30
N ILE A 74 -0.76 6.24 -8.10
CA ILE A 74 -0.56 7.09 -6.93
C ILE A 74 0.45 6.43 -6.02
N VAL A 75 1.40 7.21 -5.52
CA VAL A 75 2.45 6.72 -4.64
C VAL A 75 2.51 7.56 -3.38
N TYR A 76 2.30 6.90 -2.25
CA TYR A 76 2.51 7.44 -0.91
C TYR A 76 3.90 7.04 -0.44
N HIS A 77 4.72 8.01 -0.05
CA HIS A 77 6.08 7.78 0.44
C HIS A 77 6.14 7.91 1.96
N SER A 78 7.22 7.40 2.56
CA SER A 78 7.50 7.51 4.00
C SER A 78 6.37 6.97 4.89
N VAL A 79 5.68 5.90 4.43
CA VAL A 79 4.61 5.24 5.17
C VAL A 79 5.23 4.28 6.18
N SER A 80 4.91 4.44 7.47
CA SER A 80 5.36 3.49 8.49
C SER A 80 4.60 2.16 8.38
N LEU A 81 5.18 1.08 8.90
CA LEU A 81 4.58 -0.27 8.85
C LEU A 81 3.15 -0.30 9.43
N ASP A 82 2.95 0.43 10.53
CA ASP A 82 1.67 0.52 11.25
C ASP A 82 0.62 1.34 10.47
N ASN A 83 1.05 2.22 9.56
CA ASN A 83 0.17 3.11 8.82
C ASN A 83 -0.23 2.57 7.44
N ILE A 84 0.40 1.49 6.96
CA ILE A 84 0.08 0.86 5.66
C ILE A 84 -1.42 0.58 5.53
N VAL A 85 -2.01 -0.03 6.56
CA VAL A 85 -3.43 -0.39 6.55
C VAL A 85 -4.31 0.86 6.47
N SER A 86 -3.98 1.92 7.20
CA SER A 86 -4.73 3.18 7.20
C SER A 86 -4.71 3.87 5.84
N VAL A 87 -3.54 3.92 5.19
CA VAL A 87 -3.39 4.51 3.85
C VAL A 87 -4.23 3.75 2.82
N ILE A 88 -4.16 2.42 2.82
CA ILE A 88 -4.94 1.60 1.88
C ILE A 88 -6.44 1.76 2.17
N ASP A 89 -6.86 1.71 3.44
CA ASP A 89 -8.27 1.86 3.84
C ASP A 89 -8.83 3.22 3.43
N ALA A 90 -8.06 4.29 3.62
CA ALA A 90 -8.46 5.63 3.21
C ALA A 90 -8.68 5.70 1.70
N ASN A 91 -7.83 5.07 0.88
CA ASN A 91 -8.06 4.99 -0.56
C ASN A 91 -9.30 4.15 -0.90
N VAL A 92 -9.56 3.06 -0.16
CA VAL A 92 -10.78 2.25 -0.34
C VAL A 92 -12.04 3.07 -0.06
N ILE A 93 -12.01 3.97 0.94
CA ILE A 93 -13.16 4.76 1.37
C ILE A 93 -13.36 6.02 0.49
N TYR A 94 -12.29 6.77 0.25
CA TYR A 94 -12.33 8.10 -0.38
C TYR A 94 -11.93 8.09 -1.85
N GLY A 95 -11.47 6.95 -2.36
CA GLY A 95 -10.93 6.84 -3.71
C GLY A 95 -9.53 7.42 -3.85
N THR A 96 -8.86 7.04 -4.94
CA THR A 96 -7.50 7.46 -5.28
C THR A 96 -7.40 8.96 -5.59
N ASN A 97 -8.47 9.58 -6.10
CA ASN A 97 -8.51 11.02 -6.39
C ASN A 97 -8.37 11.93 -5.15
N SER A 98 -8.50 11.36 -3.94
CA SER A 98 -8.44 12.09 -2.67
C SER A 98 -7.03 12.15 -2.07
N TYR A 99 -5.97 12.08 -2.89
CA TYR A 99 -4.58 11.96 -2.44
C TYR A 99 -4.18 12.91 -1.30
N ASN A 100 -4.40 14.23 -1.47
CA ASN A 100 -4.01 15.22 -0.46
C ASN A 100 -4.74 15.00 0.88
N TYR A 101 -6.03 14.66 0.81
CA TYR A 101 -6.84 14.35 1.98
C TYR A 101 -6.38 13.06 2.66
N VAL A 102 -6.03 12.03 1.88
CA VAL A 102 -5.45 10.78 2.43
C VAL A 102 -4.12 11.07 3.13
N CYS A 103 -3.26 11.90 2.53
CA CYS A 103 -2.01 12.32 3.14
C CYS A 103 -2.24 13.02 4.48
N GLU A 104 -3.18 13.97 4.54
CA GLU A 104 -3.52 14.71 5.76
C GLU A 104 -3.97 13.78 6.89
N ILE A 105 -4.99 12.95 6.65
CA ILE A 105 -5.55 12.08 7.70
C ILE A 105 -4.62 10.95 8.12
N CYS A 106 -3.66 10.59 7.26
CA CYS A 106 -2.64 9.58 7.56
C CYS A 106 -1.33 10.20 8.07
N GLY A 107 -1.24 11.52 8.25
CA GLY A 107 -0.02 12.21 8.70
C GLY A 107 1.17 12.08 7.75
N LEU A 108 0.90 11.97 6.44
CA LEU A 108 1.93 11.88 5.39
C LEU A 108 2.18 13.26 4.78
N LEU A 109 3.42 13.50 4.38
CA LEU A 109 3.76 14.67 3.60
C LEU A 109 3.32 14.46 2.14
N PRO A 110 2.48 15.35 1.56
CA PRO A 110 2.17 15.29 0.14
C PRO A 110 3.43 15.45 -0.71
N LYS A 111 3.45 14.89 -1.92
CA LYS A 111 4.47 15.24 -2.91
C LYS A 111 4.47 16.75 -3.14
N ILE A 112 5.56 17.41 -2.77
CA ILE A 112 5.84 18.77 -3.21
C ILE A 112 6.18 18.65 -4.71
N ALA A 113 5.40 19.30 -5.57
CA ALA A 113 5.77 19.46 -6.97
C ALA A 113 7.07 20.27 -7.02
N VAL A 114 8.12 19.71 -7.62
CA VAL A 114 9.36 20.43 -7.98
C VAL A 114 9.18 21.01 -9.36
#